data_AF-A0A1A9HI04-F1
#
_entry.id   AF-A0A1A9HI04-F1
#
_cell.length_a   1.000
_cell.length_b   1.000
_cell.length_c   1.000
_cell.angle_alpha   90.00
_cell.angle_beta   90.00
_cell.angle_gamma   90.00
#
_symmetry.space_group_name_H-M   'P 1'
#
loop_
_entity.id
_entity.type
_entity.pdbx_description
1 polymer ?
#
loop_
_entity_poly.entity_id
_entity_poly.type
_entity_poly.pdbx_seq_one_letter_code
_entity_poly.pdbx_strand_id
1 'polypeptide(L)'
;MKYAFSDFTHERVAMAKQTQDLEFVTKNELASMLKVTARTVSNYVRKGAIPPPVKVGRRALWRRVTVAQMFETLESATAFQNQANFLGREIALAKEAAARSVEGFANVQESTEKSA
;
A
#
# COMPACT_ATOMS: atom_id res chain seq x y z
N MET A 1 1.92 -50.33 31.86
CA MET A 1 1.38 -49.95 30.53
C MET A 1 0.65 -48.63 30.68
N LYS A 2 1.35 -47.51 30.54
CA LYS A 2 0.82 -46.16 30.82
C LYS A 2 1.26 -45.22 29.70
N TYR A 3 0.26 -44.67 29.01
CA TYR A 3 0.28 -43.54 28.08
C TYR A 3 0.90 -43.77 26.69
N ALA A 4 0.03 -44.03 25.70
CA ALA A 4 0.31 -43.88 24.27
C ALA A 4 -0.75 -43.00 23.56
N PHE A 5 -1.53 -42.22 24.32
CA PHE A 5 -2.62 -41.38 23.80
C PHE A 5 -2.37 -39.87 23.98
N SER A 6 -1.35 -39.48 24.77
CA SER A 6 -1.02 -38.08 25.09
C SER A 6 -0.08 -37.40 24.09
N ASP A 7 0.62 -38.15 23.26
CA ASP A 7 1.52 -37.59 22.23
C ASP A 7 0.76 -37.19 20.96
N PHE A 8 -0.36 -37.86 20.66
CA PHE A 8 -1.17 -37.58 19.46
C PHE A 8 -1.92 -36.23 19.53
N THR A 9 -2.19 -35.73 20.74
CA THR A 9 -2.90 -34.45 20.92
C THR A 9 -2.01 -33.24 20.68
N HIS A 10 -0.72 -33.31 21.00
CA HIS A 10 0.20 -32.18 20.77
C HIS A 10 0.51 -31.99 19.29
N GLU A 11 0.70 -33.09 18.55
CA GLU A 11 1.02 -33.05 17.13
C GLU A 11 -0.15 -32.52 16.28
N ARG A 12 -1.39 -32.94 16.57
CA ARG A 12 -2.58 -32.43 15.86
C ARG A 12 -2.90 -30.97 16.17
N VAL A 13 -2.64 -30.51 17.39
CA VAL A 13 -2.82 -29.10 17.76
C VAL A 13 -1.78 -28.22 17.06
N ALA A 14 -0.53 -28.68 16.95
CA ALA A 14 0.51 -27.97 16.21
C ALA A 14 0.20 -27.86 14.71
N MET A 15 -0.27 -28.95 14.08
CA MET A 15 -0.70 -28.93 12.67
C MET A 15 -1.91 -28.02 12.44
N ALA A 16 -2.93 -28.09 13.30
CA ALA A 16 -4.11 -27.22 13.19
C ALA A 16 -3.76 -25.73 13.36
N LYS A 17 -2.81 -25.42 14.25
CA LYS A 17 -2.29 -24.06 14.43
C LYS A 17 -1.62 -23.53 13.15
N GLN A 18 -0.80 -24.35 12.49
CA GLN A 18 -0.14 -23.96 11.25
C GLN A 18 -1.13 -23.71 10.10
N THR A 19 -2.18 -24.53 9.96
CA THR A 19 -3.20 -24.31 8.93
C THR A 19 -4.03 -23.04 9.18
N GLN A 20 -4.34 -22.72 10.45
CA GLN A 20 -5.05 -21.49 10.80
C GLN A 20 -4.24 -20.22 10.53
N ASP A 21 -2.91 -20.28 10.70
CA ASP A 21 -2.00 -19.18 10.36
C ASP A 21 -1.92 -18.91 8.83
N LEU A 22 -2.28 -19.89 8.00
CA LEU A 22 -2.34 -19.72 6.54
C LEU A 22 -3.63 -19.01 6.09
N GLU A 23 -4.74 -19.17 6.82
CA GLU A 23 -6.04 -18.62 6.42
C GLU A 23 -6.34 -17.27 7.09
N PHE A 24 -5.85 -17.07 8.31
CA PHE A 24 -6.13 -15.89 9.12
C PHE A 24 -4.86 -15.13 9.49
N VAL A 25 -5.00 -13.81 9.53
CA VAL A 25 -3.97 -12.85 9.92
C VAL A 25 -4.41 -12.20 11.21
N THR A 26 -3.52 -12.18 12.20
CA THR A 26 -3.75 -11.50 13.47
C THR A 26 -3.55 -9.99 13.34
N LYS A 27 -4.07 -9.25 14.32
CA LYS A 27 -3.89 -7.79 14.38
C LYS A 27 -2.42 -7.36 14.36
N ASN A 28 -1.55 -8.12 15.03
CA ASN A 28 -0.12 -7.81 15.14
C ASN A 28 0.60 -8.07 13.82
N GLU A 29 0.27 -9.17 13.14
CA GLU A 29 0.83 -9.47 11.82
C GLU A 29 0.37 -8.45 10.78
N LEU A 30 -0.91 -8.08 10.80
CA LEU A 30 -1.44 -7.02 9.93
C LEU A 30 -0.73 -5.68 10.18
N ALA A 31 -0.44 -5.36 11.43
CA ALA A 31 0.31 -4.16 11.80
C ALA A 31 1.74 -4.19 11.22
N SER A 32 2.43 -5.33 11.29
CA SER A 32 3.75 -5.53 10.70
C SER A 32 3.73 -5.42 9.16
N MET A 33 2.73 -6.00 8.49
CA MET A 33 2.57 -5.90 7.03
C MET A 33 2.40 -4.45 6.57
N LEU A 34 1.58 -3.70 7.30
CA LEU A 34 1.31 -2.28 7.01
C LEU A 34 2.41 -1.34 7.55
N LYS A 35 3.40 -1.86 8.28
CA LYS A 35 4.43 -1.07 8.98
C LYS A 35 3.85 0.01 9.89
N VAL A 36 2.77 -0.30 10.59
CA VAL A 36 2.11 0.61 11.55
C VAL A 36 1.97 -0.06 12.92
N THR A 37 1.56 0.72 13.93
CA THR A 37 1.25 0.15 15.24
C THR A 37 -0.09 -0.58 15.24
N ALA A 38 -0.26 -1.56 16.13
CA ALA A 38 -1.53 -2.24 16.33
C ALA A 38 -2.67 -1.26 16.71
N ARG A 39 -2.37 -0.16 17.41
CA ARG A 39 -3.36 0.88 17.70
C ARG A 39 -3.85 1.58 16.43
N THR A 40 -2.92 1.88 15.52
CA THR A 40 -3.24 2.48 14.22
C THR A 40 -4.14 1.57 13.39
N VAL A 41 -3.89 0.25 13.38
CA VAL A 41 -4.78 -0.73 12.73
C VAL A 41 -6.22 -0.62 13.26
N SER A 42 -6.41 -0.56 14.58
CA SER A 42 -7.75 -0.38 15.16
C SER A 42 -8.41 0.94 14.76
N ASN A 43 -7.64 2.01 14.60
CA ASN A 43 -8.17 3.28 14.12
C ASN A 43 -8.57 3.19 12.65
N TYR A 44 -7.80 2.51 11.81
CA TYR A 44 -8.14 2.32 10.40
C TYR A 44 -9.39 1.47 10.20
N VAL A 45 -9.58 0.43 11.00
CA VAL A 45 -10.82 -0.35 11.01
C VAL A 45 -12.02 0.53 11.38
N ARG A 46 -11.89 1.37 12.41
CA ARG A 46 -12.95 2.32 12.81
C ARG A 46 -13.27 3.36 11.73
N LYS A 47 -12.26 3.77 10.96
CA LYS A 47 -12.41 4.70 9.84
C LYS A 47 -12.91 4.03 8.56
N GLY A 48 -13.04 2.70 8.53
CA GLY A 48 -13.40 1.95 7.33
C GLY A 48 -12.29 1.84 6.27
N ALA A 49 -11.04 2.19 6.62
CA ALA A 49 -9.91 2.15 5.70
C ALA A 49 -9.33 0.72 5.52
N ILE A 50 -9.63 -0.19 6.45
CA ILE A 50 -9.22 -1.59 6.42
C ILE A 50 -10.49 -2.44 6.60
N PRO A 51 -10.59 -3.62 5.96
CA PRO A 51 -11.72 -4.52 6.13
C PRO A 51 -11.99 -4.85 7.60
N PRO A 52 -13.25 -5.06 7.97
CA PRO A 52 -13.62 -5.42 9.34
C PRO A 52 -13.05 -6.80 9.71
N PRO A 53 -12.61 -7.00 10.95
CA PRO A 53 -12.15 -8.31 11.41
C PRO A 53 -13.31 -9.30 11.53
N VAL A 54 -13.03 -10.56 11.23
CA VAL A 54 -13.86 -11.71 11.57
C VAL A 54 -13.59 -12.09 13.03
N LYS A 55 -14.64 -12.24 13.82
CA LYS A 55 -14.53 -12.73 15.20
C LYS A 55 -14.45 -14.25 15.20
N VAL A 56 -13.30 -14.79 15.59
CA VAL A 56 -13.09 -16.23 15.79
C VAL A 56 -12.88 -16.44 17.29
N GLY A 57 -13.94 -16.89 17.97
CA GLY A 57 -13.97 -16.96 19.42
C GLY A 57 -13.76 -15.58 20.07
N ARG A 58 -12.71 -15.45 20.90
CA ARG A 58 -12.36 -14.20 21.59
C ARG A 58 -11.41 -13.30 20.78
N ARG A 59 -10.95 -13.76 19.60
CA ARG A 59 -9.94 -13.07 18.80
C ARG A 59 -10.58 -12.40 17.58
N ALA A 60 -10.10 -11.20 17.29
CA ALA A 60 -10.36 -10.50 16.03
C ALA A 60 -9.26 -10.88 15.03
N LEU A 61 -9.65 -11.51 13.94
CA LEU A 61 -8.76 -12.02 12.90
C LEU A 61 -9.20 -11.50 11.53
N TRP A 62 -8.27 -11.40 10.59
CA TRP A 62 -8.57 -11.02 9.22
C TRP A 62 -8.32 -12.20 8.30
N ARG A 63 -9.20 -12.43 7.33
CA ARG A 63 -8.92 -13.44 6.30
C ARG A 63 -7.75 -12.94 5.45
N ARG A 64 -6.75 -13.79 5.23
CA ARG A 64 -5.57 -13.46 4.42
C ARG A 64 -5.96 -13.02 3.01
N VAL A 65 -6.95 -13.68 2.40
CA VAL A 65 -7.47 -13.34 1.07
C VAL A 65 -7.98 -11.90 1.01
N THR A 66 -8.77 -11.49 2.00
CA THR A 66 -9.32 -10.13 2.07
C THR A 66 -8.23 -9.09 2.26
N VAL A 67 -7.20 -9.40 3.06
CA VAL A 67 -6.04 -8.53 3.26
C VAL A 67 -5.23 -8.40 1.96
N ALA A 68 -5.02 -9.50 1.23
CA ALA A 68 -4.31 -9.49 -0.05
C ALA A 68 -5.03 -8.65 -1.12
N GLN A 69 -6.35 -8.83 -1.26
CA GLN A 69 -7.17 -8.03 -2.19
C GLN A 69 -7.11 -6.53 -1.87
N MET A 70 -7.08 -6.17 -0.58
CA MET A 70 -6.92 -4.78 -0.17
C MET A 70 -5.57 -4.23 -0.62
N PHE A 71 -4.47 -4.96 -0.43
CA PHE A 71 -3.15 -4.53 -0.87
C PHE A 71 -3.09 -4.33 -2.40
N GLU A 72 -3.64 -5.27 -3.16
CA GLU A 72 -3.70 -5.17 -4.62
C GLU A 72 -4.50 -3.94 -5.09
N THR A 73 -5.61 -3.63 -4.40
CA THR A 73 -6.42 -2.44 -4.66
C THR A 73 -5.64 -1.16 -4.34
N LEU A 74 -4.92 -1.13 -3.22
CA LEU A 74 -4.11 0.02 -2.80
C LEU A 74 -2.92 0.27 -3.73
N GLU A 75 -2.24 -0.79 -4.18
CA GLU A 75 -1.15 -0.71 -5.14
C GLU A 75 -1.64 -0.14 -6.48
N SER A 76 -2.76 -0.66 -6.98
CA SER A 76 -3.37 -0.20 -8.23
C SER A 76 -3.79 1.27 -8.16
N ALA A 77 -4.38 1.71 -7.04
CA ALA A 77 -4.75 3.11 -6.84
C ALA A 77 -3.52 4.04 -6.77
N THR A 78 -2.44 3.59 -6.14
CA THR A 78 -1.19 4.36 -6.03
C THR A 78 -0.48 4.47 -7.38
N ALA A 79 -0.47 3.40 -8.18
CA ALA A 79 0.13 3.40 -9.51
C ALA A 79 -0.51 4.46 -10.43
N PHE A 80 -1.84 4.61 -10.39
CA PHE A 80 -2.55 5.64 -11.15
C PHE A 80 -2.14 7.06 -10.73
N GLN A 81 -2.03 7.34 -9.42
CA GLN A 81 -1.60 8.65 -8.94
C GLN A 81 -0.16 8.99 -9.35
N ASN A 82 0.75 8.01 -9.30
CA ASN A 82 2.14 8.21 -9.72
C ASN A 82 2.25 8.51 -11.21
N GLN A 83 1.45 7.83 -12.04
CA GLN A 83 1.36 8.10 -13.49
C GLN A 83 0.91 9.56 -13.76
N ALA A 84 -0.12 10.02 -13.05
CA ALA A 84 -0.64 11.39 -13.21
C ALA A 84 0.38 12.46 -12.77
N ASN A 85 1.08 12.23 -11.66
CA ASN A 85 2.13 13.12 -11.17
C ASN A 85 3.31 13.21 -12.15
N PHE A 86 3.66 12.09 -12.79
CA PHE A 86 4.72 12.05 -13.79
C PHE A 86 4.37 12.89 -15.03
N LEU A 87 3.15 12.73 -15.58
CA LEU A 87 2.69 13.49 -16.74
C LEU A 87 2.59 15.00 -16.46
N GLY A 88 2.15 15.38 -15.26
CA GLY A 88 2.10 16.79 -14.85
C GLY A 88 3.49 17.44 -14.83
N ARG A 89 4.51 16.71 -14.40
CA ARG A 89 5.90 17.19 -14.38
C ARG A 89 6.47 17.38 -15.77
N GLU A 90 6.22 16.44 -16.69
CA GLU A 90 6.66 16.54 -18.09
C GLU A 90 6.05 17.75 -18.81
N ILE A 91 4.74 17.98 -18.63
CA ILE A 91 4.05 19.15 -19.21
C ILE A 91 4.62 20.46 -18.62
N ALA A 92 4.90 20.49 -17.32
CA ALA A 92 5.52 21.66 -16.69
C ALA A 92 6.92 21.94 -17.26
N LEU A 93 7.75 20.91 -17.41
CA LEU A 93 9.08 21.04 -18.01
C LEU A 93 9.00 21.48 -19.49
N ALA A 94 8.07 20.94 -20.26
CA ALA A 94 7.87 21.33 -21.66
C ALA A 94 7.39 22.80 -21.79
N LYS A 95 6.50 23.24 -20.90
CA LYS A 95 6.05 24.64 -20.84
C LYS A 95 7.20 25.59 -20.46
N GLU A 96 8.03 25.22 -19.49
CA GLU A 96 9.19 26.02 -19.08
C GLU A 96 10.26 26.10 -20.19
N ALA A 97 10.52 24.98 -20.88
CA ALA A 97 11.43 24.94 -22.02
C ALA A 97 10.91 25.81 -23.20
N ALA A 98 9.61 25.77 -23.48
CA ALA A 98 8.99 26.62 -24.48
C ALA A 98 9.09 28.11 -24.10
N ALA A 99 8.85 28.47 -22.83
CA ALA A 99 9.00 29.84 -22.35
C ALA A 99 10.44 30.36 -22.52
N ARG A 100 11.46 29.56 -22.18
CA ARG A 100 12.87 29.91 -22.43
C ARG A 100 13.20 30.07 -23.91
N SER A 101 12.60 29.26 -24.79
CA SER A 101 12.79 29.40 -26.23
C SER A 101 12.24 30.73 -26.74
N VAL A 102 11.06 31.17 -26.28
CA VAL A 102 10.44 32.43 -26.72
C VAL A 102 11.27 33.65 -26.29
N GLU A 103 11.84 33.66 -25.08
CA GLU A 103 12.73 34.75 -24.64
C GLU A 103 14.05 34.81 -25.44
N GLY A 104 14.55 33.66 -25.90
CA GLY A 104 15.71 33.60 -26.79
C GLY A 104 15.49 34.24 -28.17
N PHE A 105 14.26 34.20 -28.70
CA PHE A 105 13.92 34.85 -29.98
C PHE A 105 13.67 36.36 -29.83
N ALA A 106 13.15 36.82 -28.69
CA ALA A 106 12.90 38.25 -28.43
C ALA A 106 14.19 39.08 -28.41
N ASN A 107 15.28 38.52 -27.89
CA ASN A 107 16.56 39.23 -27.77
C ASN A 107 17.35 39.34 -29.10
N VAL A 108 16.97 38.57 -30.13
CA VAL A 108 17.60 38.62 -31.47
C VAL A 108 17.00 39.73 -32.34
N GLN A 109 15.72 40.06 -32.16
CA GLN A 109 15.02 41.08 -32.97
C GLN A 109 15.44 42.51 -32.58
N GLU A 110 15.76 42.75 -31.31
CA GLU A 110 16.15 44.08 -30.80
C GLU A 110 17.57 44.50 -31.25
N SER A 111 18.39 43.55 -31.71
CA SER A 111 19.74 43.82 -32.21
C SER A 111 19.78 44.28 -33.67
N THR A 112 18.69 44.11 -34.45
CA THR A 112 18.64 44.51 -35.87
C THR A 112 18.06 45.91 -36.11
N GLU A 113 17.46 46.55 -35.10
CA GLU A 113 16.87 47.90 -35.23
C GLU A 113 17.78 49.03 -34.74
N LYS A 114 18.92 48.73 -34.08
CA LYS A 114 19.82 49.75 -33.51
C LYS A 114 21.00 50.15 -34.41
N SER A 115 20.98 49.76 -35.69
CA SER A 115 22.05 50.05 -36.66
C SER A 115 21.51 50.52 -38.02
N ALA A 116 20.36 51.20 -38.02
CA ALA A 116 19.82 51.94 -39.18
C ALA A 116 19.79 53.44 -38.88
#